data_AF-A0A1S6ES91-F1
#
_entry.id   AF-A0A1S6ES91-F1
#
_cell.length_a   1.000
_cell.length_b   1.000
_cell.length_c   1.000
_cell.angle_alpha   90.00
_cell.angle_beta   90.00
_cell.angle_gamma   90.00
#
_symmetry.space_group_name_H-M   'P 1'
#
loop_
_entity.id
_entity.type
_entity.pdbx_description
1 polymer ?
#
loop_
_entity_poly.entity_id
_entity_poly.type
_entity_poly.pdbx_seq_one_letter_code
_entity_poly.pdbx_strand_id
1 'polypeptide(L)'
;MQTTTIAFGDDLSVYLSPTAIEPNAVVGVGARVEVALGQTARLNDTRLLTAFASGLPGVAALINDGEEAWTWGLCRTLAGEMAPICAFPLHGHGMGMLAPTDRIVAVFATDSTPLGSVVETAFGPGLLIDFSGAKARAVSFDIDRGWAAEGAAWARRIPAGSALGPLLIAR
;
A
#
# COMPACT_ATOMS: atom_id res chain seq x y z
N MET A 1 15.38 22.67 -13.11
CA MET A 1 15.20 21.51 -12.22
C MET A 1 13.73 21.46 -11.86
N GLN A 2 13.04 20.37 -12.20
CA GLN A 2 11.63 20.21 -11.85
C GLN A 2 11.55 19.52 -10.49
N THR A 3 10.75 20.07 -9.58
CA THR A 3 10.50 19.48 -8.27
C THR A 3 9.05 19.05 -8.21
N THR A 4 8.83 17.80 -7.82
CA THR A 4 7.50 17.23 -7.58
C THR A 4 7.40 16.85 -6.11
N THR A 5 6.36 17.32 -5.44
CA THR A 5 6.05 16.94 -4.05
C THR A 5 4.94 15.90 -4.07
N ILE A 6 5.20 14.74 -3.46
CA ILE A 6 4.21 13.68 -3.25
C ILE A 6 3.87 13.66 -1.75
N ALA A 7 2.59 13.81 -1.42
CA ALA A 7 2.09 13.80 -0.05
C ALA A 7 1.20 12.58 0.19
N PHE A 8 1.40 11.94 1.34
CA PHE A 8 0.59 10.85 1.85
C PHE A 8 -0.28 11.42 2.97
N GLY A 9 -1.59 11.20 2.93
CA GLY A 9 -2.48 11.60 4.01
C GLY A 9 -2.25 10.76 5.27
N ASP A 10 -2.48 11.34 6.44
CA ASP A 10 -2.38 10.63 7.72
C ASP A 10 -3.52 9.64 7.95
N ASP A 11 -4.54 9.66 7.08
CA ASP A 11 -5.63 8.70 7.07
C ASP A 11 -5.12 7.29 6.74
N LEU A 12 -5.68 6.31 7.44
CA LEU A 12 -5.51 4.91 7.12
C LEU A 12 -6.86 4.21 7.25
N SER A 13 -7.23 3.45 6.25
CA SER A 13 -8.49 2.71 6.26
C SER A 13 -8.26 1.30 5.73
N VAL A 14 -9.03 0.36 6.25
CA VAL A 14 -9.25 -0.93 5.58
C VAL A 14 -10.37 -0.74 4.58
N TYR A 15 -10.21 -1.33 3.39
CA TYR A 15 -11.25 -1.33 2.36
C TYR A 15 -11.57 -2.74 1.86
N LEU A 16 -12.75 -2.83 1.24
CA LEU A 16 -13.24 -3.96 0.48
C LEU A 16 -13.45 -3.52 -0.97
N SER A 17 -13.19 -4.44 -1.90
CA SER A 17 -13.40 -4.24 -3.33
C SER A 17 -13.95 -5.52 -3.95
N PRO A 18 -14.94 -5.42 -4.86
CA PRO A 18 -15.39 -6.55 -5.66
C PRO A 18 -14.43 -6.87 -6.82
N THR A 19 -13.44 -6.01 -7.08
CA THR A 19 -12.47 -6.21 -8.17
C THR A 19 -11.47 -7.31 -7.80
N ALA A 20 -11.42 -8.38 -8.58
CA ALA A 20 -10.42 -9.44 -8.41
C ALA A 20 -8.99 -8.93 -8.71
N ILE A 21 -8.00 -9.50 -8.01
CA ILE A 21 -6.58 -9.19 -8.25
C ILE A 21 -6.11 -10.02 -9.43
N GLU A 22 -6.07 -9.39 -10.60
CA GLU A 22 -5.65 -10.01 -11.87
C GLU A 22 -4.70 -9.08 -12.63
N PRO A 23 -3.89 -9.60 -13.58
CA PRO A 23 -3.00 -8.77 -14.38
C PRO A 23 -3.74 -7.62 -15.08
N ASN A 24 -3.21 -6.41 -14.95
CA ASN A 24 -3.78 -5.16 -15.49
C ASN A 24 -5.11 -4.69 -14.84
N ALA A 25 -5.59 -5.37 -13.80
CA ALA A 25 -6.72 -4.87 -13.04
C ALA A 25 -6.32 -3.61 -12.26
N VAL A 26 -7.25 -2.65 -12.21
CA VAL A 26 -7.17 -1.48 -11.35
C VAL A 26 -8.13 -1.71 -10.19
N VAL A 27 -7.57 -1.94 -9.00
CA VAL A 27 -8.38 -2.17 -7.80
C VAL A 27 -8.94 -0.84 -7.32
N GLY A 28 -10.27 -0.73 -7.29
CA GLY A 28 -10.96 0.43 -6.73
C GLY A 28 -11.21 0.26 -5.23
N VAL A 29 -11.23 1.38 -4.49
CA VAL A 29 -11.65 1.41 -3.09
C VAL A 29 -13.17 1.40 -3.03
N GLY A 30 -13.77 0.32 -2.53
CA GLY A 30 -15.19 0.21 -2.26
C GLY A 30 -15.56 0.62 -0.83
N ALA A 31 -16.32 -0.23 -0.14
CA ALA A 31 -16.64 0.00 1.27
C ALA A 31 -15.34 0.09 2.09
N ARG A 32 -15.28 1.06 3.01
CA ARG A 32 -14.08 1.28 3.83
C ARG A 32 -14.45 1.72 5.24
N VAL A 33 -13.54 1.45 6.17
CA VAL A 33 -13.61 1.94 7.54
C VAL A 33 -12.23 2.41 7.97
N GLU A 34 -12.18 3.55 8.65
CA GLU A 34 -10.94 4.08 9.20
C GLU A 34 -10.41 3.14 10.30
N VAL A 35 -9.11 2.87 10.27
CA VAL A 35 -8.42 2.05 11.27
C VAL A 35 -7.03 2.62 11.52
N ALA A 36 -6.54 2.44 12.75
CA ALA A 36 -5.13 2.59 13.07
C ALA A 36 -4.42 1.22 13.04
N LEU A 37 -3.09 1.23 12.96
CA LEU A 37 -2.30 0.02 13.28
C LEU A 37 -2.55 -0.39 14.74
N GLY A 38 -2.76 -1.69 14.97
CA GLY A 38 -3.24 -2.20 16.25
C GLY A 38 -4.75 -2.42 16.30
N GLN A 39 -5.49 -2.10 15.24
CA GLN A 39 -6.94 -2.26 15.16
C GLN A 39 -7.37 -3.33 14.16
N THR A 40 -8.58 -3.84 14.36
CA THR A 40 -9.20 -4.86 13.52
C THR A 40 -10.51 -4.35 12.96
N ALA A 41 -10.71 -4.46 11.66
CA ALA A 41 -12.00 -4.29 11.02
C ALA A 41 -12.73 -5.64 10.93
N ARG A 42 -14.06 -5.61 10.90
CA ARG A 42 -14.92 -6.79 10.72
C ARG A 42 -15.99 -6.50 9.71
N LEU A 43 -16.08 -7.37 8.69
CA LEU A 43 -17.21 -7.47 7.78
C LEU A 43 -18.16 -8.52 8.33
N ASN A 44 -19.37 -8.11 8.73
CA ASN A 44 -20.37 -9.05 9.22
C ASN A 44 -21.21 -9.65 8.08
N ASP A 45 -22.07 -10.62 8.39
CA ASP A 45 -22.95 -11.31 7.43
C ASP A 45 -23.94 -10.37 6.71
N THR A 46 -24.22 -9.19 7.29
CA THR A 46 -25.05 -8.15 6.67
C THR A 46 -24.27 -7.19 5.77
N ARG A 47 -23.00 -7.50 5.47
CA ARG A 47 -22.06 -6.69 4.69
C ARG A 47 -21.74 -5.32 5.29
N LEU A 48 -21.87 -5.19 6.61
CA LEU A 48 -21.45 -4.00 7.34
C LEU A 48 -19.99 -4.13 7.77
N LEU A 49 -19.19 -3.13 7.42
CA LEU A 49 -17.78 -3.04 7.79
C LEU A 49 -17.63 -2.13 9.02
N THR A 50 -17.08 -2.65 10.12
CA THR A 50 -16.93 -1.94 11.40
C THR A 50 -15.51 -2.07 11.95
N ALA A 51 -14.94 -0.99 12.48
CA ALA A 51 -13.63 -1.00 13.14
C ALA A 51 -13.75 -1.25 14.65
N PHE A 52 -12.79 -2.01 15.18
CA PHE A 52 -12.66 -2.33 16.60
C PHE A 52 -11.31 -1.83 17.11
N ALA A 53 -11.31 -1.22 18.29
CA ALA A 53 -10.12 -0.65 18.91
C ALA A 53 -9.12 -1.72 19.47
N SER A 54 -9.31 -2.99 19.13
CA SER A 54 -8.46 -4.11 19.53
C SER A 54 -7.85 -4.80 18.31
N GLY A 55 -6.65 -5.35 18.51
CA GLY A 55 -5.88 -6.00 17.46
C GLY A 55 -4.44 -6.22 17.88
N LEU A 56 -3.64 -6.72 16.94
CA LEU A 56 -2.22 -6.95 17.14
C LEU A 56 -1.43 -5.65 16.87
N PRO A 57 -0.56 -5.18 17.80
CA PRO A 57 0.20 -3.94 17.59
C PRO A 57 0.99 -3.94 16.28
N GLY A 58 0.94 -2.82 15.55
CA GLY A 58 1.61 -2.68 14.25
C GLY A 58 0.89 -3.36 13.08
N VAL A 59 -0.25 -4.02 13.33
CA VAL A 59 -1.02 -4.74 12.31
C VAL A 59 -2.38 -4.08 12.12
N ALA A 60 -2.79 -3.93 10.87
CA ALA A 60 -4.18 -3.73 10.52
C ALA A 60 -4.76 -5.07 10.05
N ALA A 61 -5.93 -5.42 10.56
CA ALA A 61 -6.58 -6.69 10.25
C ALA A 61 -8.00 -6.50 9.77
N LEU A 62 -8.50 -7.47 9.00
CA LEU A 62 -9.89 -7.56 8.59
C LEU A 62 -10.39 -8.99 8.76
N ILE A 63 -11.46 -9.16 9.52
CA ILE A 63 -12.19 -10.43 9.63
C ILE A 63 -13.41 -10.36 8.71
N ASN A 64 -13.59 -11.40 7.89
CA ASN A 64 -14.80 -11.60 7.10
C ASN A 64 -15.63 -12.71 7.74
N ASP A 65 -16.74 -12.37 8.37
CA ASP A 65 -17.65 -13.37 8.94
C ASP A 65 -18.50 -14.05 7.86
N GLY A 66 -18.72 -13.39 6.72
CA GLY A 66 -19.56 -13.90 5.65
C GLY A 66 -18.85 -14.95 4.80
N GLU A 67 -19.59 -15.54 3.86
CA GLU A 67 -19.10 -16.59 2.95
C GLU A 67 -18.42 -16.04 1.69
N GLU A 68 -18.77 -14.81 1.29
CA GLU A 68 -18.32 -14.19 0.04
C GLU A 68 -16.84 -13.81 0.11
N ALA A 69 -16.09 -14.07 -0.97
CA ALA A 69 -14.72 -13.65 -1.11
C ALA A 69 -14.62 -12.21 -1.63
N TRP A 70 -13.64 -11.46 -1.15
CA TRP A 70 -13.40 -10.07 -1.49
C TRP A 70 -11.93 -9.82 -1.81
N THR A 71 -11.66 -8.72 -2.50
CA THR A 71 -10.35 -8.07 -2.41
C THR A 71 -10.39 -7.11 -1.24
N TRP A 72 -9.35 -7.15 -0.41
CA TRP A 72 -9.19 -6.24 0.72
C TRP A 72 -7.79 -5.63 0.74
N GLY A 73 -7.62 -4.60 1.54
CA GLY A 73 -6.30 -4.07 1.84
C GLY A 73 -6.39 -2.77 2.60
N LEU A 74 -5.29 -2.02 2.57
CA LEU A 74 -5.23 -0.67 3.12
C LEU A 74 -5.37 0.35 2.01
N CYS A 75 -6.07 1.44 2.31
CA CYS A 75 -6.16 2.62 1.48
C CYS A 75 -5.87 3.87 2.31
N ARG A 76 -5.39 4.91 1.62
CA ARG A 76 -5.19 6.24 2.18
C ARG A 76 -5.31 7.30 1.11
N THR A 77 -5.40 8.56 1.52
CA THR A 77 -5.41 9.68 0.60
C THR A 77 -4.01 9.89 0.02
N LEU A 78 -3.89 9.78 -1.30
CA LEU A 78 -2.69 10.06 -2.09
C LEU A 78 -3.02 11.21 -3.05
N ALA A 79 -2.26 12.31 -2.96
CA ALA A 79 -2.48 13.49 -3.82
C ALA A 79 -3.94 14.00 -3.85
N GLY A 80 -4.69 13.86 -2.75
CA GLY A 80 -6.08 14.30 -2.62
C GLY A 80 -7.14 13.27 -2.98
N GLU A 81 -6.74 12.09 -3.47
CA GLU A 81 -7.66 11.00 -3.81
C GLU A 81 -7.46 9.79 -2.90
N MET A 82 -8.55 9.16 -2.46
CA MET A 82 -8.45 7.90 -1.72
C MET A 82 -8.02 6.79 -2.68
N ALA A 83 -6.88 6.18 -2.42
CA ALA A 83 -6.29 5.15 -3.26
C ALA A 83 -5.86 3.94 -2.43
N PRO A 84 -5.93 2.72 -2.99
CA PRO A 84 -5.39 1.56 -2.31
C PRO A 84 -3.86 1.63 -2.32
N ILE A 85 -3.24 1.26 -1.20
CA ILE A 85 -1.79 1.13 -1.07
C ILE A 85 -1.33 -0.33 -1.13
N CYS A 86 -2.26 -1.26 -0.95
CA CYS A 86 -2.07 -2.70 -1.13
C CYS A 86 -3.41 -3.39 -1.38
N ALA A 87 -3.36 -4.60 -1.92
CA ALA A 87 -4.53 -5.42 -2.20
C ALA A 87 -4.16 -6.89 -1.99
N PHE A 88 -5.04 -7.65 -1.35
CA PHE A 88 -4.93 -9.09 -1.13
C PHE A 88 -6.31 -9.75 -1.27
N PRO A 89 -6.37 -11.04 -1.62
CA PRO A 89 -7.62 -11.78 -1.51
C PRO A 89 -8.01 -11.96 -0.03
N LEU A 90 -9.31 -11.96 0.24
CA LEU A 90 -9.92 -12.30 1.53
C LEU A 90 -11.04 -13.30 1.28
N HIS A 91 -10.84 -14.54 1.72
CA HIS A 91 -11.88 -15.57 1.61
C HIS A 91 -12.97 -15.40 2.67
N GLY A 92 -14.12 -16.03 2.42
CA GLY A 92 -15.19 -16.16 3.41
C GLY A 92 -14.69 -16.85 4.69
N HIS A 93 -15.20 -16.41 5.84
CA HIS A 93 -14.76 -16.82 7.18
C HIS A 93 -13.25 -16.63 7.44
N GLY A 94 -12.58 -15.83 6.60
CA GLY A 94 -11.15 -15.59 6.64
C GLY A 94 -10.77 -14.36 7.46
N MET A 95 -9.51 -14.32 7.87
CA MET A 95 -8.88 -13.14 8.44
C MET A 95 -7.69 -12.73 7.60
N GLY A 96 -7.70 -11.49 7.13
CA GLY A 96 -6.57 -10.82 6.55
C GLY A 96 -5.80 -10.04 7.61
N MET A 97 -4.47 -10.10 7.57
CA MET A 97 -3.59 -9.32 8.43
C MET A 97 -2.48 -8.69 7.61
N LEU A 98 -2.16 -7.44 7.92
CA LEU A 98 -1.08 -6.72 7.27
C LEU A 98 -0.31 -5.85 8.27
N ALA A 99 1.01 -6.02 8.28
CA ALA A 99 1.95 -5.16 8.98
C ALA A 99 2.70 -4.29 7.95
N PRO A 100 2.18 -3.12 7.56
CA PRO A 100 2.88 -2.23 6.65
C PRO A 100 4.17 -1.71 7.30
N THR A 101 5.21 -1.51 6.49
CA THR A 101 6.42 -0.81 6.92
C THR A 101 6.35 0.66 6.55
N ASP A 102 7.14 1.51 7.21
CA ASP A 102 7.31 2.93 6.87
C ASP A 102 8.21 3.10 5.62
N ARG A 103 7.97 2.28 4.58
CA ARG A 103 8.78 2.28 3.36
C ARG A 103 7.92 2.44 2.14
N ILE A 104 8.48 3.11 1.14
CA ILE A 104 7.94 3.15 -0.21
C ILE A 104 9.03 2.75 -1.20
N VAL A 105 8.61 2.32 -2.38
CA VAL A 105 9.50 2.12 -3.52
C VAL A 105 9.13 3.13 -4.60
N ALA A 106 10.08 3.98 -4.96
CA ALA A 106 9.95 4.87 -6.11
C ALA A 106 10.51 4.17 -7.36
N VAL A 107 9.73 4.11 -8.43
CA VAL A 107 10.15 3.57 -9.73
C VAL A 107 9.82 4.61 -10.80
N PHE A 108 10.73 4.81 -11.74
CA PHE A 108 10.48 5.70 -12.88
C PHE A 108 9.67 4.96 -13.94
N ALA A 109 8.50 5.52 -14.29
CA ALA A 109 7.66 5.03 -15.38
C ALA A 109 7.63 6.04 -16.53
N THR A 110 7.66 5.55 -17.77
CA THR A 110 7.50 6.37 -18.98
C THR A 110 6.06 6.76 -19.24
N ASP A 111 5.11 6.08 -18.61
CA ASP A 111 3.68 6.36 -18.71
C ASP A 111 3.04 6.35 -17.32
N SER A 112 1.92 7.08 -17.16
CA SER A 112 1.16 7.12 -15.93
C SER A 112 0.55 5.75 -15.65
N THR A 113 0.81 5.21 -14.47
CA THR A 113 0.11 4.02 -13.96
C THR A 113 -1.07 4.49 -13.11
N PRO A 114 -2.32 4.07 -13.41
CA PRO A 114 -3.47 4.43 -12.59
C PRO A 114 -3.28 4.04 -11.12
N LEU A 115 -3.79 4.88 -10.20
CA LEU A 115 -3.82 4.53 -8.77
C LEU A 115 -4.60 3.22 -8.58
N GLY A 116 -4.02 2.31 -7.79
CA GLY A 116 -4.58 0.98 -7.55
C GLY A 116 -4.32 -0.08 -8.63
N SER A 117 -3.48 0.22 -9.62
CA SER A 117 -2.92 -0.82 -10.48
C SER A 117 -2.12 -1.82 -9.65
N VAL A 118 -2.35 -3.12 -9.91
CA VAL A 118 -1.64 -4.20 -9.21
C VAL A 118 -0.20 -4.30 -9.75
N VAL A 119 0.79 -4.01 -8.89
CA VAL A 119 2.21 -4.10 -9.21
C VAL A 119 2.93 -4.97 -8.18
N GLU A 120 3.36 -6.16 -8.59
CA GLU A 120 4.07 -7.10 -7.71
C GLU A 120 5.59 -7.01 -7.84
N THR A 121 6.05 -6.54 -9.00
CA THR A 121 7.46 -6.53 -9.40
C THR A 121 7.84 -5.15 -9.91
N ALA A 122 9.04 -4.67 -9.54
CA ALA A 122 9.57 -3.42 -10.05
C ALA A 122 9.84 -3.52 -11.56
N PHE A 123 9.14 -2.74 -12.38
CA PHE A 123 9.29 -2.72 -13.84
C PHE A 123 10.59 -2.05 -14.31
N GLY A 124 11.27 -1.30 -13.43
CA GLY A 124 12.55 -0.67 -13.70
C GLY A 124 13.39 -0.53 -12.42
N PRO A 125 14.63 -0.02 -12.52
CA PRO A 125 15.42 0.30 -11.35
C PRO A 125 14.69 1.30 -10.45
N GLY A 126 14.66 1.01 -9.15
CA GLY A 126 13.92 1.80 -8.18
C GLY A 126 14.77 2.25 -7.00
N LEU A 127 14.14 3.02 -6.12
CA LEU A 127 14.68 3.43 -4.83
C LEU A 127 13.72 3.03 -3.71
N LEU A 128 14.15 2.12 -2.86
CA LEU A 128 13.49 1.86 -1.58
C LEU A 128 13.84 2.99 -0.62
N ILE A 129 12.84 3.63 -0.04
CA ILE A 129 12.97 4.80 0.83
C ILE A 129 12.33 4.48 2.17
N ASP A 130 13.09 4.64 3.26
CA ASP A 130 12.67 4.41 4.63
C ASP A 130 12.35 5.75 5.35
N PHE A 131 11.12 5.85 5.81
CA PHE A 131 10.56 7.00 6.53
C PHE A 131 10.59 6.82 8.05
N SER A 132 11.19 5.75 8.58
CA SER A 132 11.31 5.55 10.03
C SER A 132 11.89 6.79 10.71
N GLY A 133 11.09 7.41 11.58
CA GLY A 133 11.46 8.63 12.32
C GLY A 133 11.53 9.91 11.48
N ALA A 134 11.03 9.95 10.25
CA ALA A 134 11.07 11.11 9.37
C ALA A 134 9.74 11.34 8.63
N LYS A 135 9.26 12.60 8.61
CA LYS A 135 8.04 12.98 7.88
C LYS A 135 8.25 13.26 6.39
N ALA A 136 9.50 13.48 5.98
CA ALA A 136 9.84 13.81 4.61
C ALA A 136 11.22 13.27 4.25
N ARG A 137 11.37 12.84 2.99
CA ARG A 137 12.62 12.42 2.37
C ARG A 137 12.74 13.10 1.01
N ALA A 138 13.93 13.61 0.70
CA ALA A 138 14.23 14.23 -0.59
C ALA A 138 15.11 13.29 -1.41
N VAL A 139 14.71 13.02 -2.64
CA VAL A 139 15.44 12.14 -3.58
C VAL A 139 15.48 12.81 -4.94
N SER A 140 16.43 12.42 -5.77
CA SER A 140 16.54 12.87 -7.14
C SER A 140 16.54 11.70 -8.11
N PHE A 141 16.09 11.96 -9.33
CA PHE A 141 16.14 11.02 -10.43
C PHE A 141 16.79 11.69 -11.63
N ASP A 142 17.69 10.97 -12.28
CA ASP A 142 18.34 11.33 -13.52
C ASP A 142 18.17 10.16 -14.50
N ILE A 143 17.82 10.42 -15.76
CA ILE A 143 17.51 9.35 -16.72
C ILE A 143 18.72 8.47 -17.04
N ASP A 144 19.92 9.05 -16.99
CA ASP A 144 21.18 8.36 -17.30
C ASP A 144 21.83 7.77 -16.05
N ARG A 145 21.61 8.38 -14.86
CA ARG A 145 22.27 8.00 -13.59
C ARG A 145 21.34 7.31 -12.58
N GLY A 146 20.04 7.30 -12.85
CA GLY A 146 18.99 6.73 -12.03
C GLY A 146 18.70 7.50 -10.74
N TRP A 147 18.11 6.81 -9.77
CA TRP A 147 17.74 7.37 -8.47
C TRP A 147 18.95 7.66 -7.57
N ALA A 148 18.92 8.80 -6.87
CA ALA A 148 19.93 9.18 -5.90
C ALA A 148 19.29 9.80 -4.64
N ALA A 149 19.99 9.60 -3.52
CA ALA A 149 19.66 10.15 -2.21
C ALA A 149 20.94 10.59 -1.47
N GLU A 150 21.94 11.04 -2.22
CA GLU A 150 23.21 11.59 -1.69
C GLU A 150 23.93 10.68 -0.68
N GLY A 151 23.84 9.36 -0.85
CA GLY A 151 24.47 8.38 0.05
C GLY A 151 23.73 8.12 1.36
N ALA A 152 22.48 8.57 1.47
CA ALA A 152 21.69 8.39 2.68
C ALA A 152 21.40 6.92 3.02
N ALA A 153 21.63 6.55 4.29
CA ALA A 153 21.40 5.19 4.79
C ALA A 153 19.92 4.74 4.77
N TRP A 154 18.97 5.68 4.73
CA TRP A 154 17.54 5.42 4.63
C TRP A 154 17.08 5.12 3.20
N ALA A 155 17.97 5.17 2.21
CA ALA A 155 17.65 4.92 0.81
C ALA A 155 18.50 3.76 0.25
N ARG A 156 17.86 2.84 -0.48
CA ARG A 156 18.55 1.72 -1.14
C ARG A 156 18.05 1.55 -2.55
N ARG A 157 18.96 1.53 -3.53
CA ARG A 157 18.62 1.19 -4.91
C ARG A 157 18.17 -0.27 -4.99
N ILE A 158 17.14 -0.53 -5.77
CA ILE A 158 16.68 -1.88 -6.09
C ILE A 158 16.78 -2.12 -7.60
N PRO A 159 17.18 -3.33 -8.03
CA PRO A 159 17.21 -3.66 -9.45
C PRO A 159 15.80 -3.78 -10.04
N ALA A 160 15.69 -3.61 -11.35
CA ALA A 160 14.50 -4.02 -12.09
C ALA A 160 14.23 -5.52 -11.87
N GLY A 161 12.96 -5.92 -11.85
CA GLY A 161 12.57 -7.30 -11.55
C GLY A 161 12.52 -7.64 -10.06
N SER A 162 12.80 -6.69 -9.15
CA SER A 162 12.70 -6.94 -7.71
C SER A 162 11.26 -7.22 -7.28
N ALA A 163 11.05 -8.27 -6.48
CA ALA A 163 9.77 -8.52 -5.82
C ALA A 163 9.49 -7.45 -4.76
N LEU A 164 8.32 -6.80 -4.84
CA LEU A 164 7.98 -5.66 -3.98
C LEU A 164 7.45 -6.09 -2.59
N GLY A 165 6.71 -7.20 -2.52
CA GLY A 165 6.11 -7.69 -1.28
C GLY A 165 7.09 -7.77 -0.10
N PRO A 166 8.22 -8.50 -0.22
CA PRO A 166 9.23 -8.60 0.86
C PRO A 166 9.92 -7.30 1.24
N LEU A 167 9.82 -6.25 0.41
CA LEU A 167 10.45 -4.95 0.66
C LEU A 167 9.55 -4.00 1.47
N LEU A 168 8.23 -4.14 1.31
CA LEU A 168 7.23 -3.18 1.77
C LEU A 168 6.37 -3.71 2.93
N ILE A 169 6.31 -5.03 3.11
CA ILE A 169 5.44 -5.69 4.09
C ILE A 169 6.32 -6.44 5.11
N ALA A 170 6.10 -6.18 6.40
CA ALA A 170 6.68 -6.99 7.45
C ALA A 170 5.87 -8.29 7.60
N ARG A 171 6.56 -9.40 7.87
CA ARG A 171 5.92 -10.67 8.18
C ARG A 171 5.18 -10.62 9.52
#